data_AF-A0A7S4JPD8-F1
#
_entry.id   AF-A0A7S4JPD8-F1
#
_cell.length_a   1.000
_cell.length_b   1.000
_cell.length_c   1.000
_cell.angle_alpha   90.00
_cell.angle_beta   90.00
_cell.angle_gamma   90.00
#
_symmetry.space_group_name_H-M   'P 1'
#
loop_
_entity.id
_entity.type
_entity.pdbx_description
1 polymer ?
#
loop_
_entity_poly.entity_id
_entity_poly.type
_entity_poly.pdbx_seq_one_letter_code
_entity_poly.pdbx_strand_id
1 'polypeptide(L)'
;APQAPPPQPQAPAGQQQATAATSAAPAAADDEAETHSVGSIIQNLLRLYPAAASTADSDNRLPLHVLASASETWDADAEAVLSAYAAAGRARTGRARDSRLPLHLACVNARARPPLLRRLIDAHPRGPSQADGKGKLPLHLACETGREWEGSGGTKLVYDAFPAALRQAEGNGRGWHPLHLAAAS
;
A
#
# COMPACT_ATOMS: atom_id res chain seq x y z
N ALA A 1 -49.68 -4.77 26.20
CA ALA A 1 -49.15 -5.52 27.36
C ALA A 1 -48.13 -6.54 26.86
N PRO A 2 -46.83 -6.35 27.12
CA PRO A 2 -45.80 -7.29 26.72
C PRO A 2 -45.72 -8.46 27.72
N GLN A 3 -45.84 -9.71 27.23
CA GLN A 3 -45.54 -10.91 28.02
C GLN A 3 -44.06 -11.24 27.91
N ALA A 4 -43.39 -11.24 29.07
CA ALA A 4 -42.01 -11.68 29.22
C ALA A 4 -41.93 -13.22 29.28
N PRO A 5 -40.90 -13.85 28.68
CA PRO A 5 -40.63 -15.27 28.86
C PRO A 5 -39.92 -15.57 30.20
N PRO A 6 -40.13 -16.78 30.78
CA PRO A 6 -39.69 -17.17 32.13
C PRO A 6 -38.19 -17.53 32.25
N PRO A 7 -37.62 -17.57 33.48
CA PRO A 7 -36.19 -17.74 33.73
C PRO A 7 -35.67 -19.20 33.74
N GLN A 8 -34.33 -19.28 33.67
CA GLN A 8 -33.39 -20.40 33.47
C GLN A 8 -33.48 -21.62 34.41
N PRO A 9 -32.70 -22.67 34.10
CA PRO A 9 -31.94 -23.40 35.14
C PRO A 9 -30.41 -23.33 34.95
N GLN A 10 -29.71 -23.02 36.05
CA GLN A 10 -28.25 -23.14 36.24
C GLN A 10 -27.87 -24.52 36.79
N ALA A 11 -26.66 -25.01 36.48
CA ALA A 11 -25.78 -25.84 37.33
C ALA A 11 -24.49 -26.24 36.56
N PRO A 12 -23.40 -26.71 37.21
CA PRO A 12 -22.76 -26.16 38.40
C PRO A 12 -21.22 -26.02 38.23
N ALA A 13 -20.59 -25.51 39.30
CA ALA A 13 -19.16 -25.32 39.48
C ALA A 13 -18.33 -26.63 39.43
N GLY A 14 -17.15 -26.54 38.80
CA GLY A 14 -16.04 -27.48 38.91
C GLY A 14 -14.79 -26.72 39.33
N GLN A 15 -14.30 -27.04 40.52
CA GLN A 15 -13.18 -26.44 41.25
C GLN A 15 -11.87 -27.21 41.00
N GLN A 16 -10.74 -26.55 41.32
CA GLN A 16 -9.42 -27.12 41.70
C GLN A 16 -8.54 -27.64 40.54
N GLN A 17 -7.21 -27.46 40.49
CA GLN A 17 -6.19 -27.06 41.48
C GLN A 17 -4.86 -26.68 40.77
N ALA A 18 -4.00 -25.98 41.50
CA ALA A 18 -2.69 -25.47 41.12
C ALA A 18 -1.53 -26.45 41.41
N THR A 19 -0.40 -26.30 40.69
CA THR A 19 1.00 -26.57 41.12
C THR A 19 1.91 -25.75 40.18
N ALA A 20 2.61 -24.68 40.60
CA ALA A 20 3.97 -24.65 41.18
C ALA A 20 4.98 -25.54 40.41
N ALA A 21 6.22 -25.19 40.05
CA ALA A 21 7.10 -24.04 40.15
C ALA A 21 8.40 -24.42 39.38
N THR A 22 9.36 -23.47 39.26
CA THR A 22 10.82 -23.68 39.15
C THR A 22 11.49 -23.49 37.77
N SER A 23 12.07 -22.29 37.60
CA SER A 23 13.51 -22.04 37.35
C SER A 23 14.34 -23.09 36.60
N ALA A 24 14.91 -22.71 35.46
CA ALA A 24 16.36 -22.82 35.18
C ALA A 24 16.70 -22.31 33.76
N ALA A 25 17.53 -21.26 33.67
CA ALA A 25 18.55 -21.15 32.63
C ALA A 25 19.80 -21.91 33.14
N PRO A 26 20.75 -22.38 32.30
CA PRO A 26 21.70 -21.43 31.67
C PRO A 26 22.33 -21.85 30.32
N ALA A 27 23.10 -20.89 29.78
CA ALA A 27 24.38 -21.02 29.05
C ALA A 27 24.43 -21.53 27.58
N ALA A 28 24.63 -20.54 26.69
CA ALA A 28 25.68 -20.40 25.68
C ALA A 28 26.30 -21.63 24.99
N ALA A 29 26.24 -21.63 23.65
CA ALA A 29 27.34 -22.01 22.76
C ALA A 29 27.18 -21.27 21.42
N ASP A 30 28.32 -20.80 20.92
CA ASP A 30 28.59 -19.88 19.80
C ASP A 30 28.25 -20.41 18.38
N ASP A 31 28.52 -19.54 17.38
CA ASP A 31 28.54 -19.75 15.92
C ASP A 31 27.15 -19.77 15.26
N GLU A 32 26.72 -18.77 14.47
CA GLU A 32 27.42 -18.17 13.35
C GLU A 32 27.23 -16.65 13.35
N ALA A 33 28.31 -15.94 13.04
CA ALA A 33 28.26 -14.54 12.66
C ALA A 33 27.43 -14.38 11.38
N GLU A 34 26.11 -14.24 11.54
CA GLU A 34 25.30 -13.56 10.54
C GLU A 34 25.91 -12.17 10.40
N THR A 35 26.61 -11.98 9.29
CA THR A 35 27.06 -10.66 8.85
C THR A 35 25.83 -9.77 8.83
N HIS A 36 25.65 -9.03 9.92
CA HIS A 36 24.61 -8.05 10.09
C HIS A 36 24.93 -6.94 9.09
N SER A 37 24.54 -7.16 7.83
CA SER A 37 24.13 -6.06 6.98
C SER A 37 23.00 -5.41 7.75
N VAL A 38 23.34 -4.37 8.51
CA VAL A 38 22.38 -3.60 9.28
C VAL A 38 21.38 -3.14 8.24
N GLY A 39 20.19 -3.75 8.25
CA GLY A 39 19.14 -3.42 7.30
C GLY A 39 18.91 -1.91 7.33
N SER A 40 18.30 -1.36 6.29
CA SER A 40 17.94 0.06 6.29
C SER A 40 17.13 0.42 7.54
N ILE A 41 17.02 1.71 7.86
CA ILE A 41 16.16 2.17 8.97
C ILE A 41 14.74 1.60 8.79
N ILE A 42 14.22 1.57 7.56
CA ILE A 42 12.89 0.99 7.26
C ILE A 42 12.84 -0.49 7.63
N GLN A 43 13.82 -1.29 7.21
CA GLN A 43 13.86 -2.72 7.50
C GLN A 43 14.01 -3.00 8.99
N ASN A 44 14.84 -2.23 9.71
CA ASN A 44 15.00 -2.35 11.15
C ASN A 44 13.69 -1.98 11.89
N LEU A 45 13.01 -0.92 11.47
CA LEU A 45 11.72 -0.52 12.05
C LEU A 45 10.64 -1.58 11.79
N LEU A 46 10.58 -2.15 10.59
CA LEU A 46 9.67 -3.25 10.28
C LEU A 46 9.99 -4.52 11.07
N ARG A 47 11.28 -4.82 11.31
CA ARG A 47 11.69 -5.96 12.16
C ARG A 47 11.23 -5.80 13.60
N LEU A 48 11.32 -4.59 14.15
CA LEU A 48 10.89 -4.29 15.52
C LEU A 48 9.36 -4.17 15.64
N TYR A 49 8.69 -3.64 14.62
CA TYR A 49 7.24 -3.43 14.62
C TYR A 49 6.62 -3.64 13.22
N PRO A 50 6.36 -4.90 12.80
CA PRO A 50 5.87 -5.21 11.45
C PRO A 50 4.50 -4.59 11.14
N ALA A 51 3.64 -4.47 12.15
CA ALA A 51 2.30 -3.90 12.00
C ALA A 51 2.32 -2.43 11.54
N ALA A 52 3.45 -1.72 11.72
CA ALA A 52 3.66 -0.37 11.20
C ALA A 52 3.38 -0.26 9.70
N ALA A 53 3.63 -1.31 8.92
CA ALA A 53 3.36 -1.34 7.47
C ALA A 53 1.86 -1.13 7.14
N SER A 54 0.97 -1.42 8.08
CA SER A 54 -0.49 -1.27 7.95
C SER A 54 -1.04 -0.04 8.68
N THR A 55 -0.21 0.69 9.42
CA THR A 55 -0.62 1.89 10.15
C THR A 55 -0.65 3.09 9.21
N ALA A 56 -1.80 3.76 9.13
CA ALA A 56 -1.97 4.93 8.28
C ALA A 56 -1.72 6.23 9.08
N ASP A 57 -1.24 7.27 8.39
CA ASP A 57 -1.17 8.63 8.93
C ASP A 57 -2.55 9.30 9.00
N SER A 58 -2.60 10.59 9.38
CA SER A 58 -3.85 11.37 9.46
C SER A 58 -4.54 11.59 8.11
N ASP A 59 -3.83 11.42 6.99
CA ASP A 59 -4.38 11.45 5.63
C ASP A 59 -4.75 10.05 5.13
N ASN A 60 -4.73 9.06 6.02
CA ASN A 60 -4.92 7.64 5.72
C ASN A 60 -3.91 7.13 4.68
N ARG A 61 -2.69 7.65 4.70
CA ARG A 61 -1.58 7.15 3.88
C ARG A 61 -0.82 6.09 4.67
N LEU A 62 -0.80 4.89 4.11
CA LEU A 62 0.13 3.83 4.51
C LEU A 62 1.58 4.16 4.08
N PRO A 63 2.60 3.55 4.70
CA PRO A 63 4.00 3.74 4.32
C PRO A 63 4.27 3.53 2.82
N LEU A 64 3.58 2.58 2.17
CA LEU A 64 3.72 2.36 0.73
C LEU A 64 3.25 3.56 -0.12
N HIS A 65 2.25 4.31 0.34
CA HIS A 65 1.83 5.55 -0.33
C HIS A 65 2.92 6.62 -0.27
N VAL A 66 3.57 6.74 0.89
CA VAL A 66 4.66 7.69 1.10
C VAL A 66 5.83 7.33 0.18
N LEU A 67 6.24 6.07 0.15
CA LEU A 67 7.26 5.56 -0.77
C LEU A 67 6.90 5.82 -2.23
N ALA A 68 5.67 5.48 -2.66
CA ALA A 68 5.25 5.73 -4.03
C ALA A 68 5.31 7.22 -4.42
N SER A 69 5.07 8.13 -3.46
CA SER A 69 5.11 9.58 -3.68
C SER A 69 6.51 10.20 -3.66
N ALA A 70 7.50 9.53 -3.04
CA ALA A 70 8.82 10.11 -2.79
C ALA A 70 9.97 9.36 -3.47
N SER A 71 9.86 8.04 -3.65
CA SER A 71 10.93 7.19 -4.17
C SER A 71 11.08 7.33 -5.69
N GLU A 72 12.32 7.25 -6.18
CA GLU A 72 12.60 7.21 -7.63
C GLU A 72 12.42 5.83 -8.22
N THR A 73 12.72 4.77 -7.48
CA THR A 73 12.71 3.38 -7.98
C THR A 73 12.13 2.43 -6.93
N TRP A 74 11.87 1.19 -7.34
CA TRP A 74 11.57 0.11 -6.42
C TRP A 74 12.88 -0.47 -5.86
N ASP A 75 13.04 -0.45 -4.55
CA ASP A 75 14.20 -0.96 -3.84
C ASP A 75 13.80 -2.01 -2.78
N ALA A 76 14.78 -2.50 -2.02
CA ALA A 76 14.56 -3.48 -0.97
C ALA A 76 13.64 -2.97 0.14
N ASP A 77 13.61 -1.65 0.39
CA ASP A 77 12.77 -1.05 1.43
C ASP A 77 11.31 -1.02 1.00
N ALA A 78 11.05 -0.65 -0.25
CA ALA A 78 9.71 -0.74 -0.85
C ALA A 78 9.20 -2.19 -0.87
N GLU A 79 10.06 -3.14 -1.23
CA GLU A 79 9.70 -4.57 -1.20
C GLU A 79 9.42 -5.05 0.22
N ALA A 80 10.21 -4.64 1.22
CA ALA A 80 9.99 -5.00 2.62
C ALA A 80 8.66 -4.44 3.15
N VAL A 81 8.33 -3.19 2.84
CA VAL A 81 7.04 -2.57 3.23
C VAL A 81 5.86 -3.29 2.58
N LEU A 82 5.92 -3.59 1.28
CA LEU A 82 4.85 -4.32 0.60
C LEU A 82 4.73 -5.76 1.13
N SER A 83 5.84 -6.44 1.40
CA SER A 83 5.85 -7.80 1.94
C SER A 83 5.26 -7.87 3.35
N ALA A 84 5.55 -6.88 4.20
CA ALA A 84 4.98 -6.78 5.54
C ALA A 84 3.46 -6.54 5.52
N TYR A 85 2.94 -5.85 4.49
CA TYR A 85 1.50 -5.64 4.31
C TYR A 85 1.09 -5.59 2.83
N ALA A 86 0.85 -6.77 2.24
CA ALA A 86 0.55 -6.90 0.80
C ALA A 86 -0.73 -6.14 0.35
N ALA A 87 -1.70 -5.95 1.25
CA ALA A 87 -2.89 -5.17 0.96
C ALA A 87 -2.61 -3.66 0.80
N ALA A 88 -1.41 -3.17 1.16
CA ALA A 88 -1.02 -1.79 0.91
C ALA A 88 -1.07 -1.41 -0.58
N GLY A 89 -0.75 -2.34 -1.48
CA GLY A 89 -0.75 -2.07 -2.93
C GLY A 89 -2.12 -1.72 -3.51
N ARG A 90 -3.20 -2.13 -2.83
CA ARG A 90 -4.60 -1.85 -3.21
C ARG A 90 -5.30 -0.87 -2.28
N ALA A 91 -4.62 -0.42 -1.22
CA ALA A 91 -5.17 0.53 -0.27
C ALA A 91 -5.35 1.89 -0.94
N ARG A 92 -6.35 2.65 -0.50
CA ARG A 92 -6.60 4.01 -0.96
C ARG A 92 -6.32 4.98 0.17
N THR A 93 -5.78 6.15 -0.18
CA THR A 93 -5.76 7.27 0.76
C THR A 93 -7.18 7.67 1.16
N GLY A 94 -7.37 8.10 2.40
CA GLY A 94 -8.70 8.21 3.02
C GLY A 94 -9.35 9.58 2.95
N ARG A 95 -8.77 10.55 2.22
CA ARG A 95 -9.53 11.74 1.83
C ARG A 95 -10.40 11.38 0.64
N ALA A 96 -11.73 11.40 0.81
CA ALA A 96 -12.69 11.07 -0.25
C ALA A 96 -12.42 11.81 -1.58
N ARG A 97 -11.89 13.04 -1.50
CA ARG A 97 -11.55 13.86 -2.68
C ARG A 97 -10.28 13.44 -3.41
N ASP A 98 -9.37 12.71 -2.78
CA ASP A 98 -8.14 12.24 -3.44
C ASP A 98 -8.20 10.73 -3.69
N SER A 99 -8.64 9.91 -2.72
CA SER A 99 -8.86 8.46 -2.83
C SER A 99 -7.85 7.71 -3.74
N ARG A 100 -6.55 7.98 -3.53
CA ARG A 100 -5.47 7.55 -4.42
C ARG A 100 -4.91 6.20 -4.00
N LEU A 101 -4.73 5.32 -4.98
CA LEU A 101 -3.86 4.13 -4.85
C LEU A 101 -2.38 4.56 -4.86
N PRO A 102 -1.45 3.74 -4.34
CA PRO A 102 -0.01 3.99 -4.48
C PRO A 102 0.41 4.25 -5.93
N LEU A 103 -0.15 3.51 -6.90
CA LEU A 103 0.13 3.72 -8.33
C LEU A 103 -0.22 5.15 -8.79
N HIS A 104 -1.31 5.74 -8.30
CA HIS A 104 -1.66 7.14 -8.64
C HIS A 104 -0.59 8.11 -8.12
N LEU A 105 -0.07 7.87 -6.91
CA LEU A 105 0.97 8.71 -6.33
C LEU A 105 2.30 8.58 -7.08
N ALA A 106 2.65 7.37 -7.51
CA ALA A 106 3.81 7.15 -8.37
C ALA A 106 3.66 7.87 -9.72
N CYS A 107 2.48 7.84 -10.34
CA CYS A 107 2.22 8.60 -11.57
C CYS A 107 2.31 10.12 -11.38
N VAL A 108 2.03 10.66 -10.20
CA VAL A 108 2.15 12.10 -9.90
C VAL A 108 3.58 12.50 -9.53
N ASN A 109 4.37 11.59 -8.98
CA ASN A 109 5.75 11.85 -8.61
C ASN A 109 6.63 11.98 -9.86
N ALA A 110 7.08 13.17 -10.24
CA ALA A 110 7.88 13.39 -11.46
C ALA A 110 9.20 12.57 -11.53
N ARG A 111 9.72 12.09 -10.39
CA ARG A 111 10.99 11.34 -10.33
C ARG A 111 10.83 9.83 -10.39
N ALA A 112 9.61 9.31 -10.23
CA ALA A 112 9.41 7.86 -10.19
C ALA A 112 9.68 7.23 -11.56
N ARG A 113 10.51 6.20 -11.58
CA ARG A 113 11.01 5.48 -12.76
C ARG A 113 10.20 4.20 -13.03
N PRO A 114 10.35 3.58 -14.22
CA PRO A 114 9.59 2.40 -14.62
C PRO A 114 9.58 1.24 -13.62
N PRO A 115 10.67 0.91 -12.89
CA PRO A 115 10.64 -0.18 -11.91
C PRO A 115 9.62 0.01 -10.79
N LEU A 116 9.46 1.24 -10.29
CA LEU A 116 8.47 1.56 -9.26
C LEU A 116 7.05 1.37 -9.78
N LEU A 117 6.75 1.91 -10.97
CA LEU A 117 5.44 1.75 -11.61
C LEU A 117 5.13 0.28 -11.88
N ARG A 118 6.09 -0.47 -12.44
CA ARG A 118 5.93 -1.88 -12.78
C ARG A 118 5.60 -2.72 -11.54
N ARG A 119 6.35 -2.56 -10.45
CA ARG A 119 6.10 -3.32 -9.22
C ARG A 119 4.75 -2.98 -8.57
N LEU A 120 4.34 -1.71 -8.62
CA LEU A 120 3.01 -1.31 -8.15
C LEU A 120 1.87 -1.89 -9.01
N ILE A 121 2.07 -1.99 -10.33
CA ILE A 121 1.13 -2.66 -11.25
C ILE A 121 1.09 -4.17 -10.96
N ASP A 122 2.23 -4.81 -10.78
CA ASP A 122 2.31 -6.24 -10.46
C ASP A 122 1.61 -6.56 -9.11
N ALA A 123 1.81 -5.70 -8.10
CA ALA A 123 1.17 -5.83 -6.79
C ALA A 123 -0.35 -5.65 -6.85
N HIS A 124 -0.85 -4.88 -7.82
CA HIS A 124 -2.29 -4.66 -8.01
C HIS A 124 -2.63 -4.46 -9.51
N PRO A 125 -2.83 -5.57 -10.25
CA PRO A 125 -3.02 -5.52 -11.71
C PRO A 125 -4.28 -4.76 -12.17
N ARG A 126 -5.27 -4.61 -11.28
CA ARG A 126 -6.48 -3.80 -11.53
C ARG A 126 -6.30 -2.33 -11.15
N GLY A 127 -5.12 -1.93 -10.69
CA GLY A 127 -4.81 -0.55 -10.32
C GLY A 127 -4.91 0.44 -11.49
N PRO A 128 -4.36 0.14 -12.69
CA PRO A 128 -4.42 1.01 -13.85
C PRO A 128 -5.84 1.35 -14.35
N SER A 129 -6.83 0.50 -14.07
CA SER A 129 -8.23 0.71 -14.46
C SER A 129 -9.08 1.41 -13.39
N GLN A 130 -8.50 1.74 -12.24
CA GLN A 130 -9.21 2.36 -11.14
C GLN A 130 -8.96 3.85 -11.10
N ALA A 131 -10.05 4.62 -11.03
CA ALA A 131 -9.96 6.06 -10.85
C ALA A 131 -9.64 6.44 -9.40
N ASP A 132 -8.99 7.59 -9.24
CA ASP A 132 -8.85 8.30 -7.97
C ASP A 132 -10.14 9.03 -7.57
N GLY A 133 -10.12 9.74 -6.44
CA GLY A 133 -11.27 10.48 -5.94
C GLY A 133 -11.73 11.65 -6.83
N LYS A 134 -10.93 12.03 -7.82
CA LYS A 134 -11.27 13.04 -8.85
C LYS A 134 -11.72 12.38 -10.15
N GLY A 135 -11.89 11.07 -10.17
CA GLY A 135 -12.25 10.34 -11.38
C GLY A 135 -11.09 10.17 -12.36
N LYS A 136 -9.84 10.46 -11.96
CA LYS A 136 -8.67 10.32 -12.83
C LYS A 136 -8.07 8.93 -12.72
N LEU A 137 -7.89 8.27 -13.86
CA LEU A 137 -7.06 7.04 -13.94
C LEU A 137 -5.56 7.37 -13.79
N PRO A 138 -4.71 6.40 -13.46
CA PRO A 138 -3.25 6.60 -13.44
C PRO A 138 -2.67 7.17 -14.74
N LEU A 139 -3.20 6.78 -15.91
CA LEU A 139 -2.76 7.34 -17.19
C LEU A 139 -3.07 8.84 -17.32
N HIS A 140 -4.21 9.30 -16.81
CA HIS A 140 -4.55 10.73 -16.78
C HIS A 140 -3.51 11.51 -15.97
N LEU A 141 -3.14 10.98 -14.80
CA LEU A 141 -2.13 11.62 -13.92
C LEU A 141 -0.73 11.60 -14.54
N ALA A 142 -0.36 10.54 -15.27
CA ALA A 142 0.91 10.47 -15.97
C ALA A 142 0.99 11.51 -17.10
N CYS A 143 -0.10 11.69 -17.86
CA CYS A 143 -0.20 12.74 -18.87
C CYS A 143 -0.20 14.15 -18.26
N GLU A 144 -0.94 14.38 -17.19
CA GLU A 144 -1.02 15.68 -16.51
C GLU A 144 0.33 16.15 -15.94
N THR A 145 1.20 15.20 -15.55
CA THR A 145 2.51 15.50 -14.99
C THR A 145 3.63 15.54 -16.04
N GLY A 146 3.29 15.39 -17.32
CA GLY A 146 4.27 15.45 -18.42
C GLY A 146 5.28 14.30 -18.41
N ARG A 147 4.92 13.13 -17.88
CA ARG A 147 5.82 11.97 -17.83
C ARG A 147 6.11 11.45 -19.25
N GLU A 148 7.38 11.17 -19.52
CA GLU A 148 7.82 10.61 -20.79
C GLU A 148 7.07 9.32 -21.14
N TRP A 149 6.68 9.19 -22.40
CA TRP A 149 6.01 7.99 -22.93
C TRP A 149 6.89 6.75 -22.73
N GLU A 150 8.15 6.85 -23.15
CA GLU A 150 9.18 5.83 -23.04
C GLU A 150 10.37 6.35 -22.21
N GLY A 151 11.40 5.53 -22.00
CA GLY A 151 12.58 5.93 -21.24
C GLY A 151 12.32 5.99 -19.73
N SER A 152 12.55 7.14 -19.11
CA SER A 152 12.55 7.28 -17.65
C SER A 152 11.15 7.57 -17.06
N GLY A 153 10.21 8.00 -17.89
CA GLY A 153 8.86 8.38 -17.47
C GLY A 153 7.87 7.23 -17.29
N GLY A 154 8.07 6.10 -17.98
CA GLY A 154 7.27 4.87 -17.76
C GLY A 154 5.76 4.99 -18.05
N THR A 155 5.29 6.03 -18.73
CA THR A 155 3.86 6.21 -19.07
C THR A 155 3.34 5.07 -19.95
N LYS A 156 4.18 4.55 -20.86
CA LYS A 156 3.86 3.38 -21.68
C LYS A 156 3.51 2.14 -20.86
N LEU A 157 4.14 1.90 -19.69
CA LEU A 157 3.80 0.76 -18.84
C LEU A 157 2.38 0.85 -18.30
N VAL A 158 1.98 2.06 -17.89
CA VAL A 158 0.63 2.32 -17.38
C VAL A 158 -0.40 2.14 -18.49
N TYR A 159 -0.08 2.60 -19.71
CA TYR A 159 -0.90 2.40 -20.90
C TYR A 159 -1.02 0.91 -21.27
N ASP A 160 0.10 0.19 -21.37
CA ASP A 160 0.13 -1.22 -21.76
C ASP A 160 -0.66 -2.09 -20.74
N ALA A 161 -0.67 -1.72 -19.47
CA ALA A 161 -1.45 -2.39 -18.44
C ALA A 161 -2.96 -2.13 -18.53
N PHE A 162 -3.38 -0.97 -19.07
CA PHE A 162 -4.81 -0.69 -19.32
C PHE A 162 -5.03 0.22 -20.54
N PRO A 163 -4.99 -0.32 -21.77
CA PRO A 163 -5.08 0.48 -23.00
C PRO A 163 -6.43 1.19 -23.17
N ALA A 164 -7.49 0.66 -22.55
CA ALA A 164 -8.83 1.27 -22.61
C ALA A 164 -8.88 2.64 -21.90
N ALA A 165 -7.90 2.99 -21.07
CA ALA A 165 -7.78 4.30 -20.45
C ALA A 165 -7.80 5.46 -21.45
N LEU A 166 -7.28 5.28 -22.67
CA LEU A 166 -7.30 6.32 -23.72
C LEU A 166 -8.71 6.79 -24.06
N ARG A 167 -9.70 5.90 -23.97
CA ARG A 167 -11.10 6.18 -24.32
C ARG A 167 -11.94 6.60 -23.13
N GLN A 168 -11.37 6.66 -21.93
CA GLN A 168 -12.08 7.07 -20.73
C GLN A 168 -11.81 8.53 -20.45
N ALA A 169 -12.86 9.31 -20.27
CA ALA A 169 -12.78 10.64 -19.72
C ALA A 169 -12.64 10.55 -18.19
N GLU A 170 -11.91 11.47 -17.59
CA GLU A 170 -11.91 11.60 -16.13
C GLU A 170 -13.32 11.89 -15.62
N GLY A 171 -13.67 11.28 -14.48
CA GLY A 171 -15.00 11.39 -13.87
C GLY A 171 -15.28 12.71 -13.13
N ASN A 172 -14.45 13.74 -13.32
CA ASN A 172 -14.76 15.07 -12.79
C ASN A 172 -15.67 15.84 -13.76
N GLY A 173 -16.17 17.02 -13.36
CA GLY A 173 -17.05 17.83 -14.20
C GLY A 173 -16.42 18.35 -15.51
N ARG A 174 -15.12 18.12 -15.75
CA ARG A 174 -14.39 18.55 -16.94
C ARG A 174 -14.44 17.50 -18.05
N GLY A 175 -14.47 16.21 -17.72
CA GLY A 175 -14.56 15.12 -18.69
C GLY A 175 -13.35 15.00 -19.63
N TRP A 176 -12.15 15.34 -19.18
CA TRP A 176 -10.95 15.28 -20.02
C TRP A 176 -10.42 13.86 -20.21
N HIS A 177 -10.15 13.53 -21.47
CA HIS A 177 -9.34 12.38 -21.87
C HIS A 177 -7.83 12.62 -21.64
N PRO A 178 -7.00 11.56 -21.61
CA PRO A 178 -5.55 11.68 -21.39
C PRO A 178 -4.85 12.67 -22.35
N LEU A 179 -5.29 12.74 -23.61
CA LEU A 179 -4.72 13.66 -24.60
C LEU A 179 -4.96 15.14 -24.24
N HIS A 180 -6.11 15.50 -23.66
CA HIS A 180 -6.36 16.88 -23.23
C HIS A 180 -5.42 17.28 -22.09
N LEU A 181 -5.11 16.35 -21.18
CA LEU A 181 -4.18 16.58 -20.08
C LEU A 181 -2.76 16.74 -20.60
N ALA A 182 -2.31 15.86 -21.50
CA ALA A 182 -0.97 15.95 -22.11
C ALA A 182 -0.79 17.22 -22.95
N ALA A 183 -1.85 17.72 -23.59
CA ALA A 183 -1.79 18.97 -24.34
C ALA A 183 -1.75 20.22 -23.44
N ALA A 184 -2.11 20.07 -22.15
CA ALA A 184 -2.16 21.16 -21.18
C ALA A 184 -0.98 21.17 -20.18
N SER A 185 -0.13 20.14 -20.20
CA SER A 185 0.99 19.93 -19.28
C SER A 185 2.29 20.59 -19.76
#